data_AF-A0AAD7UD82-F1
#
_entry.id   AF-A0AAD7UD82-F1
#
_cell.length_a   1.000
_cell.length_b   1.000
_cell.length_c   1.000
_cell.angle_alpha   90.00
_cell.angle_beta   90.00
_cell.angle_gamma   90.00
#
_symmetry.space_group_name_H-M   'P 1'
#
loop_
_entity.id
_entity.type
_entity.pdbx_description
1 polymer ?
#
loop_
_entity_poly.entity_id
_entity_poly.type
_entity_poly.pdbx_seq_one_letter_code
_entity_poly.pdbx_strand_id
1 'polypeptide(L)'
;MSATDLSEVTALSAVCEQYATGGSEAEVRSRLKEVHDAAVAASKFWNGRAKLLGTRPPRPAEELLVEGVDSETVWQQLQTQYKDLFAEDEDDEEEVSERDAAAEARALEAENAKDARDKHWSLRGEVWASDRPEDSLLGSDLTWDVKRKRGAVDADLTAKLEEVIKERIGEGRFDEVASAELQEKALDKPKPAVDDGDLGMAPRAGLAEEYEREYLGVQESKPTRDEAIDALWARLSGKLDALSHFHTAPQKPSLDLEAAAKIADIPAVSLEETTPLAVAATDHRAPEEVHAKKRGKASTLRASDEATTQERRATRAAKKRARNAKRKRLADDAKIVARLNPSRSLLRYDKKEDEPSKNLRPDAELPPSSKKSASTHLFEQLTEEARRVVHGDAAAVVPGDDVRSSTKRRRGAGAAAALKL
;
A
#
# COMPACT_ATOMS: atom_id res chain seq x y z
N MET A 1 1.76 45.15 3.65
CA MET A 1 1.16 43.90 4.16
C MET A 1 2.21 43.23 4.98
N SER A 2 2.11 43.36 6.30
CA SER A 2 3.10 42.85 7.24
C SER A 2 2.99 41.34 7.35
N ALA A 3 4.07 40.66 7.73
CA ALA A 3 4.16 39.19 7.79
C ALA A 3 3.09 38.52 8.68
N THR A 4 2.42 39.28 9.55
CA THR A 4 1.27 38.86 10.37
C THR A 4 0.00 38.63 9.56
N ASP A 5 -0.20 39.40 8.49
CA ASP A 5 -1.43 39.39 7.69
C ASP A 5 -1.52 38.12 6.82
N LEU A 6 -0.36 37.53 6.49
CA LEU A 6 -0.27 36.28 5.72
C LEU A 6 -0.46 35.04 6.62
N SER A 7 -0.07 35.08 7.90
CA SER A 7 -0.26 33.97 8.83
C SER A 7 -1.74 33.74 9.21
N GLU A 8 -2.53 34.80 9.28
CA GLU A 8 -3.96 34.73 9.65
C GLU A 8 -4.81 34.17 8.50
N VAL A 9 -4.47 34.48 7.25
CA VAL A 9 -5.13 33.94 6.05
C VAL A 9 -4.79 32.45 5.85
N THR A 10 -3.56 32.03 6.18
CA THR A 10 -3.19 30.60 6.15
C THR A 10 -3.89 29.78 7.23
N ALA A 11 -4.19 30.38 8.39
CA ALA A 11 -4.93 29.70 9.47
C ALA A 11 -6.39 29.41 9.08
N LEU A 12 -7.05 30.35 8.39
CA LEU A 12 -8.41 30.16 7.87
C LEU A 12 -8.50 29.10 6.76
N SER A 13 -7.46 29.01 5.91
CA SER A 13 -7.33 27.95 4.89
C SER A 13 -7.17 26.56 5.52
N ALA A 14 -6.35 26.43 6.57
CA ALA A 14 -6.10 25.16 7.24
C ALA A 14 -7.32 24.62 8.01
N VAL A 15 -8.16 25.52 8.56
CA VAL A 15 -9.42 25.13 9.21
C VAL A 15 -10.43 24.61 8.19
N CYS A 16 -10.48 25.18 6.98
CA CYS A 16 -11.37 24.69 5.91
C CYS A 16 -10.92 23.34 5.32
N GLU A 17 -9.61 23.06 5.21
CA GLU A 17 -9.12 21.76 4.71
C GLU A 17 -9.36 20.60 5.69
N GLN A 18 -9.31 20.84 7.01
CA GLN A 18 -9.59 19.80 8.02
C GLN A 18 -11.07 19.44 8.16
N TYR A 19 -11.98 20.30 7.68
CA TYR A 19 -13.42 20.01 7.60
C TYR A 19 -13.74 18.87 6.61
N ALA A 20 -12.87 18.63 5.62
CA ALA A 20 -13.01 17.51 4.69
C ALA A 20 -12.64 16.15 5.33
N THR A 21 -12.01 16.13 6.51
CA THR A 21 -11.48 14.91 7.15
C THR A 21 -12.18 14.46 8.44
N GLY A 22 -13.33 15.04 8.80
CA GLY A 22 -14.24 14.45 9.81
C GLY A 22 -13.93 14.73 11.29
N GLY A 23 -13.56 15.96 11.65
CA GLY A 23 -13.47 16.40 13.05
C GLY A 23 -14.84 16.51 13.75
N SER A 24 -14.90 16.27 15.07
CA SER A 24 -16.16 16.33 15.83
C SER A 24 -16.72 17.76 15.90
N GLU A 25 -18.04 17.91 15.80
CA GLU A 25 -18.74 19.22 15.72
C GLU A 25 -18.42 20.16 16.91
N ALA A 26 -18.09 19.59 18.07
CA ALA A 26 -17.70 20.34 19.26
C ALA A 26 -16.33 21.01 19.12
N GLU A 27 -15.35 20.32 18.51
CA GLU A 27 -14.00 20.84 18.30
C GLU A 27 -13.99 21.97 17.27
N VAL A 28 -14.80 21.81 16.23
CA VAL A 28 -15.05 22.83 15.22
C VAL A 28 -15.66 24.11 15.81
N ARG A 29 -16.68 23.98 16.67
CA ARG A 29 -17.31 25.13 17.34
C ARG A 29 -16.35 25.83 18.30
N SER A 30 -15.49 25.08 18.99
CA SER A 30 -14.45 25.66 19.86
C SER A 30 -13.46 26.52 19.07
N ARG A 31 -12.95 25.99 17.95
CA ARG A 31 -12.00 26.72 17.10
C ARG A 31 -12.64 27.91 16.39
N LEU A 32 -13.92 27.81 15.99
CA LEU A 32 -14.65 28.95 15.43
C LEU A 32 -14.83 30.07 16.45
N LYS A 33 -15.04 29.71 17.73
CA LYS A 33 -15.11 30.66 18.83
C LYS A 33 -13.77 31.34 19.10
N GLU A 34 -12.66 30.60 19.03
CA GLU A 34 -11.30 31.18 19.14
C GLU A 34 -11.01 32.17 18.01
N VAL A 35 -11.39 31.86 16.77
CA VAL A 35 -11.24 32.79 15.62
C VAL A 35 -12.13 34.03 15.80
N HIS A 36 -13.37 33.86 16.28
CA HIS A 36 -14.27 34.97 16.57
C HIS A 36 -13.71 35.87 17.67
N ASP A 37 -13.21 35.30 18.76
CA ASP A 37 -12.64 36.04 19.88
C ASP A 37 -11.34 36.78 19.46
N ALA A 38 -10.53 36.18 18.59
CA ALA A 38 -9.37 36.83 17.98
C ALA A 38 -9.76 38.01 17.07
N ALA A 39 -10.80 37.86 16.25
CA ALA A 39 -11.32 38.94 15.40
C ALA A 39 -11.91 40.09 16.23
N VAL A 40 -12.60 39.78 17.33
CA VAL A 40 -13.11 40.78 18.29
C VAL A 40 -11.96 41.50 18.99
N ALA A 41 -10.89 40.79 19.36
CA ALA A 41 -9.69 41.39 19.95
C ALA A 41 -8.96 42.31 18.95
N ALA A 42 -8.82 41.88 17.69
CA ALA A 42 -8.24 42.70 16.62
C ALA A 42 -9.09 43.96 16.36
N SER A 43 -10.42 43.84 16.31
CA SER A 43 -11.32 44.99 16.15
C SER A 43 -11.21 45.97 17.32
N LYS A 44 -11.09 45.49 18.56
CA LYS A 44 -10.84 46.34 19.73
C LYS A 44 -9.46 47.01 19.67
N PHE A 45 -8.44 46.30 19.20
CA PHE A 45 -7.10 46.85 19.00
C PHE A 45 -7.07 47.95 17.93
N TRP A 46 -7.72 47.73 16.79
CA TRP A 46 -7.82 48.72 15.71
C TRP A 46 -8.69 49.91 16.09
N ASN A 47 -9.81 49.69 16.80
CA ASN A 47 -10.62 50.78 17.35
C ASN A 47 -9.91 51.54 18.49
N GLY A 48 -9.06 50.88 19.27
CA GLY A 48 -8.20 51.50 20.28
C GLY A 48 -7.07 52.32 19.64
N ARG A 49 -6.48 51.80 18.55
CA ARG A 49 -5.48 52.50 17.75
C ARG A 49 -6.08 53.70 16.99
N ALA A 50 -7.34 53.62 16.58
CA ALA A 50 -8.11 54.75 16.04
C ALA A 50 -8.52 55.80 17.10
N LYS A 51 -8.39 55.49 18.40
CA LYS A 51 -8.48 56.48 19.48
C LYS A 51 -7.14 57.12 19.82
N LEU A 52 -6.01 56.44 19.53
CA LEU A 52 -4.64 56.95 19.72
C LEU A 52 -4.13 57.75 18.51
N LEU A 53 -4.56 57.39 17.30
CA LEU A 53 -4.50 58.24 16.12
C LEU A 53 -5.73 59.14 16.20
N GLY A 54 -5.55 60.34 16.75
CA GLY A 54 -6.62 61.29 17.08
C GLY A 54 -7.75 61.36 16.06
N THR A 55 -8.95 61.58 16.59
CA THR A 55 -10.17 61.95 15.88
C THR A 55 -9.89 62.64 14.54
N ARG A 56 -10.58 62.18 13.49
CA ARG A 56 -10.76 62.95 12.24
C ARG A 56 -10.95 64.42 12.60
N PRO A 57 -10.14 65.36 12.10
CA PRO A 57 -10.34 66.76 12.44
C PRO A 57 -11.75 67.17 11.99
N PRO A 58 -12.53 67.85 12.85
CA PRO A 58 -13.81 68.38 12.44
C PRO A 58 -13.59 69.31 11.24
N ARG A 59 -14.55 69.32 10.31
CA ARG A 59 -14.48 70.24 9.18
C ARG A 59 -14.53 71.66 9.75
N PRO A 60 -13.81 72.63 9.16
CA PRO A 60 -13.78 74.02 9.66
C PRO A 60 -15.16 74.72 9.67
N ALA A 61 -16.19 74.10 9.10
CA ALA A 61 -17.57 74.58 9.16
C ALA A 61 -18.36 74.14 10.42
N GLU A 62 -17.81 73.27 11.28
CA GLU A 62 -18.52 72.74 12.47
C GLU A 62 -18.01 73.35 13.80
N GLU A 63 -17.01 74.23 13.79
CA GLU A 63 -16.48 74.91 14.99
C GLU A 63 -16.76 76.43 15.03
N LEU A 64 -17.45 76.98 14.02
CA LEU A 64 -17.80 78.41 13.94
C LEU A 64 -19.26 78.73 14.30
N LEU A 65 -20.05 77.76 14.76
CA LEU A 65 -21.32 78.05 15.43
C LEU A 65 -21.11 78.17 16.95
N VAL A 66 -20.31 79.16 17.34
CA VAL A 66 -20.43 79.76 18.67
C VAL A 66 -21.41 80.91 18.53
N GLU A 67 -22.59 80.76 19.14
CA GLU A 67 -23.65 81.76 19.16
C GLU A 67 -23.10 83.10 19.69
N GLY A 68 -23.05 84.13 18.84
CA GLY A 68 -22.93 85.53 19.28
C GLY A 68 -21.79 86.38 18.74
N VAL A 69 -20.99 85.93 17.76
CA VAL A 69 -19.96 86.79 17.13
C VAL A 69 -20.32 87.05 15.67
N ASP A 70 -20.60 88.31 15.31
CA ASP A 70 -20.93 88.71 13.94
C ASP A 70 -19.78 88.38 12.98
N SER A 71 -20.12 87.64 11.92
CA SER A 71 -19.17 87.21 10.88
C SER A 71 -18.42 88.38 10.24
N GLU A 72 -19.02 89.56 10.19
CA GLU A 72 -18.46 90.78 9.61
C GLU A 72 -17.31 91.36 10.45
N THR A 73 -17.39 91.23 11.78
CA THR A 73 -16.35 91.68 12.71
C THR A 73 -15.11 90.79 12.62
N VAL A 74 -15.31 89.48 12.45
CA VAL A 74 -14.22 88.52 12.26
C VAL A 74 -13.49 88.77 10.93
N TRP A 75 -14.24 89.06 9.86
CA TRP A 75 -13.64 89.41 8.57
C TRP A 75 -12.86 90.73 8.60
N GLN A 76 -13.34 91.76 9.30
CA GLN A 76 -12.62 93.03 9.45
C GLN A 76 -11.34 92.89 10.30
N GLN A 77 -11.37 92.03 11.32
CA GLN A 77 -10.21 91.74 12.17
C GLN A 77 -9.16 90.92 11.42
N LEU A 78 -9.59 89.97 10.58
CA LEU A 78 -8.69 89.27 9.66
C LEU A 78 -8.07 90.25 8.66
N GLN A 79 -8.87 91.12 8.05
CA GLN A 79 -8.38 92.10 7.09
C GLN A 79 -7.34 93.05 7.69
N THR A 80 -7.51 93.49 8.93
CA THR A 80 -6.52 94.37 9.59
C THR A 80 -5.27 93.63 10.02
N GLN A 81 -5.36 92.36 10.47
CA GLN A 81 -4.18 91.57 10.80
C GLN A 81 -3.34 91.15 9.60
N TYR A 82 -3.97 90.90 8.44
CA TYR A 82 -3.25 90.54 7.22
C TYR A 82 -2.81 91.75 6.39
N LYS A 83 -3.33 92.95 6.65
CA LYS A 83 -2.96 94.16 5.90
C LYS A 83 -1.48 94.53 6.07
N ASP A 84 -0.90 94.27 7.24
CA ASP A 84 0.50 94.58 7.53
C ASP A 84 1.46 93.48 7.02
N LEU A 85 0.94 92.32 6.60
CA LEU A 85 1.71 91.22 6.01
C LEU A 85 1.86 91.33 4.47
N PHE A 86 1.16 92.28 3.84
CA PHE A 86 1.17 92.51 2.39
C PHE A 86 1.47 93.97 2.01
N ALA A 87 2.03 94.77 2.93
CA ALA A 87 2.25 96.21 2.75
C ALA A 87 3.72 96.66 2.73
N GLU A 88 4.66 95.73 2.60
CA GLU A 88 6.06 96.05 2.31
C GLU A 88 6.52 95.17 1.14
N ASP A 89 7.27 95.79 0.22
CA ASP A 89 7.88 95.24 -1.00
C ASP A 89 7.13 95.46 -2.34
N GLU A 90 6.71 96.71 -2.61
CA GLU A 90 6.11 97.10 -3.90
C GLU A 90 7.11 97.60 -4.97
N ASP A 91 8.42 97.70 -4.71
CA ASP A 91 9.35 98.32 -5.69
C ASP A 91 10.64 97.51 -6.01
N ASP A 92 10.97 96.43 -5.28
CA ASP A 92 12.14 95.56 -5.57
C ASP A 92 11.77 94.08 -5.84
N GLU A 93 10.49 93.70 -5.71
CA GLU A 93 9.96 92.36 -6.03
C GLU A 93 9.35 92.24 -7.45
N GLU A 94 9.09 93.35 -8.14
CA GLU A 94 8.46 93.31 -9.48
C GLU A 94 9.33 92.58 -10.53
N GLU A 95 10.66 92.71 -10.49
CA GLU A 95 11.55 92.05 -11.46
C GLU A 95 11.81 90.55 -11.20
N VAL A 96 11.59 90.07 -9.97
CA VAL A 96 11.72 88.65 -9.60
C VAL A 96 10.36 87.96 -9.78
N SER A 97 9.27 88.62 -9.38
CA SER A 97 7.90 88.14 -9.61
C SER A 97 7.53 88.08 -11.11
N GLU A 98 8.01 88.99 -11.95
CA GLU A 98 7.83 88.89 -13.41
C GLU A 98 8.61 87.73 -14.02
N ARG A 99 9.81 87.41 -13.51
CA ARG A 99 10.60 86.26 -13.98
C ARG A 99 9.96 84.94 -13.56
N ASP A 100 9.45 84.86 -12.33
CA ASP A 100 8.76 83.69 -11.82
C ASP A 100 7.38 83.53 -12.47
N ALA A 101 6.61 84.61 -12.66
CA ALA A 101 5.36 84.61 -13.42
C ALA A 101 5.58 84.26 -14.90
N ALA A 102 6.68 84.71 -15.51
CA ALA A 102 7.05 84.30 -16.87
C ALA A 102 7.52 82.84 -16.93
N ALA A 103 8.17 82.33 -15.89
CA ALA A 103 8.54 80.92 -15.79
C ALA A 103 7.31 80.03 -15.59
N GLU A 104 6.35 80.45 -14.77
CA GLU A 104 5.05 79.80 -14.58
C GLU A 104 4.20 79.87 -15.84
N ALA A 105 4.13 81.01 -16.52
CA ALA A 105 3.44 81.14 -17.80
C ALA A 105 4.06 80.21 -18.87
N ARG A 106 5.39 80.12 -18.92
CA ARG A 106 6.10 79.15 -19.79
C ARG A 106 5.84 77.71 -19.38
N ALA A 107 5.74 77.41 -18.08
CA ALA A 107 5.42 76.07 -17.59
C ALA A 107 3.98 75.67 -17.96
N LEU A 108 3.01 76.59 -17.80
CA LEU A 108 1.62 76.42 -18.20
C LEU A 108 1.50 76.27 -19.72
N GLU A 109 2.22 77.07 -20.50
CA GLU A 109 2.25 76.92 -21.96
C GLU A 109 2.86 75.58 -22.37
N ALA A 110 3.92 75.13 -21.69
CA ALA A 110 4.52 73.81 -21.92
C ALA A 110 3.61 72.65 -21.51
N GLU A 111 2.77 72.81 -20.49
CA GLU A 111 1.76 71.84 -20.07
C GLU A 111 0.59 71.78 -21.05
N ASN A 112 0.02 72.94 -21.41
CA ASN A 112 -1.03 73.05 -22.43
C ASN A 112 -0.56 72.47 -23.79
N ALA A 113 0.71 72.67 -24.16
CA ALA A 113 1.29 72.10 -25.36
C ALA A 113 1.47 70.58 -25.31
N LYS A 114 1.56 69.96 -24.11
CA LYS A 114 1.56 68.50 -23.94
C LYS A 114 0.14 67.94 -24.07
N ASP A 115 -0.85 68.64 -23.53
CA ASP A 115 -2.26 68.23 -23.59
C ASP A 115 -2.85 68.35 -25.00
N ALA A 116 -2.36 69.29 -25.81
CA ALA A 116 -2.76 69.44 -27.20
C ALA A 116 -2.18 68.34 -28.13
N ARG A 117 -1.18 67.57 -27.68
CA ARG A 117 -0.58 66.48 -28.47
C ARG A 117 -1.33 65.17 -28.26
N ASP A 118 -1.17 64.25 -29.21
CA ASP A 118 -1.71 62.90 -29.07
C ASP A 118 -1.15 62.21 -27.81
N LYS A 119 -2.05 61.64 -27.02
CA LYS A 119 -1.68 60.91 -25.80
C LYS A 119 -0.81 59.72 -26.15
N HIS A 120 0.19 59.47 -25.30
CA HIS A 120 1.02 58.27 -25.40
C HIS A 120 0.15 57.00 -25.47
N TRP A 121 0.55 56.01 -26.27
CA TRP A 121 -0.27 54.82 -26.55
C TRP A 121 -0.72 54.09 -25.27
N SER A 122 0.09 54.09 -24.20
CA SER A 122 -0.29 53.48 -22.91
C SER A 122 -1.45 54.18 -22.19
N LEU A 123 -1.75 55.43 -22.52
CA LEU A 123 -2.85 56.23 -21.96
C LEU A 123 -4.13 56.11 -22.80
N ARG A 124 -4.09 55.35 -23.90
CA ARG A 124 -5.25 55.07 -24.76
C ARG A 124 -5.80 53.69 -24.43
N GLY A 125 -7.13 53.56 -24.41
CA GLY A 125 -7.78 52.24 -24.38
C GLY A 125 -7.75 51.58 -25.75
N GLU A 126 -7.85 50.24 -25.78
CA GLU A 126 -8.05 49.46 -27.03
C GLU A 126 -7.01 49.72 -28.13
N VAL A 127 -5.74 49.77 -27.75
CA VAL A 127 -4.62 50.02 -28.68
C VAL A 127 -4.27 48.77 -29.47
N TRP A 128 -4.24 48.89 -30.78
CA TRP A 128 -3.82 47.82 -31.70
C TRP A 128 -2.29 47.79 -31.83
N ALA A 129 -1.75 46.66 -32.33
CA ALA A 129 -0.30 46.50 -32.49
C ALA A 129 0.35 47.54 -33.42
N SER A 130 -0.41 48.07 -34.40
CA SER A 130 0.07 49.06 -35.37
C SER A 130 0.11 50.50 -34.83
N ASP A 131 -0.66 50.80 -33.78
CA ASP A 131 -0.77 52.15 -33.19
C ASP A 131 0.34 52.45 -32.18
N ARG A 132 1.15 51.44 -31.84
CA ARG A 132 2.28 51.55 -30.91
C ARG A 132 3.60 51.23 -31.62
N PRO A 133 4.72 51.81 -31.18
CA PRO A 133 6.03 51.43 -31.68
C PRO A 133 6.33 49.93 -31.47
N GLU A 134 7.15 49.35 -32.35
CA GLU A 134 7.61 47.96 -32.23
C GLU A 134 8.30 47.74 -30.87
N ASP A 135 8.10 46.56 -30.29
CA ASP A 135 8.66 46.13 -29.00
C ASP A 135 8.38 47.04 -27.79
N SER A 136 7.52 48.06 -27.92
CA SER A 136 7.21 49.00 -26.84
C SER A 136 6.55 48.33 -25.62
N LEU A 137 5.98 47.14 -25.76
CA LEU A 137 5.38 46.37 -24.65
C LEU A 137 6.43 45.83 -23.68
N LEU A 138 7.66 45.58 -24.12
CA LEU A 138 8.74 45.01 -23.29
C LEU A 138 9.22 45.99 -22.21
N GLY A 139 9.12 47.30 -22.47
CA GLY A 139 9.51 48.34 -21.52
C GLY A 139 8.38 48.80 -20.60
N SER A 140 7.17 48.26 -20.74
CA SER A 140 6.00 48.67 -19.97
C SER A 140 5.54 47.57 -19.02
N ASP A 141 5.40 47.90 -17.73
CA ASP A 141 4.95 46.97 -16.70
C ASP A 141 3.41 46.85 -16.69
N LEU A 142 2.86 45.94 -17.51
CA LEU A 142 1.43 45.64 -17.56
C LEU A 142 1.09 44.36 -16.81
N THR A 143 0.02 44.38 -16.02
CA THR A 143 -0.54 43.19 -15.37
C THR A 143 -1.66 42.60 -16.25
N TRP A 144 -1.60 41.29 -16.47
CA TRP A 144 -2.59 40.56 -17.25
C TRP A 144 -2.81 39.17 -16.64
N ASP A 145 -4.00 38.60 -16.86
CA ASP A 145 -4.37 37.31 -16.28
C ASP A 145 -3.89 36.12 -17.12
N VAL A 146 -3.18 35.18 -16.48
CA VAL A 146 -2.63 33.98 -17.10
C VAL A 146 -3.55 32.79 -16.80
N LYS A 147 -4.22 32.26 -17.81
CA LYS A 147 -5.25 31.19 -17.66
C LYS A 147 -4.79 29.95 -16.89
N ARG A 148 -3.51 29.54 -17.00
CA ARG A 148 -2.91 28.44 -16.20
C ARG A 148 -1.40 28.64 -16.08
N LYS A 149 -0.86 28.58 -14.86
CA LYS A 149 0.58 28.48 -14.63
C LYS A 149 0.99 27.01 -14.60
N ARG A 150 1.95 26.61 -15.44
CA ARG A 150 2.63 25.31 -15.28
C ARG A 150 3.70 25.49 -14.21
N GLY A 151 3.77 24.58 -13.24
CA GLY A 151 4.86 24.57 -12.26
C GLY A 151 6.19 24.27 -12.97
N ALA A 152 7.23 25.04 -12.66
CA ALA A 152 8.58 24.71 -13.06
C ALA A 152 9.05 23.47 -12.29
N VAL A 153 9.82 22.60 -12.94
CA VAL A 153 10.47 21.47 -12.25
C VAL A 153 11.76 22.00 -11.67
N ASP A 154 11.70 22.39 -10.40
CA ASP A 154 12.86 22.88 -9.66
C ASP A 154 13.68 21.71 -9.09
N ALA A 155 14.98 21.95 -8.88
CA ALA A 155 15.87 20.96 -8.27
C ALA A 155 15.37 20.50 -6.89
N ASP A 156 14.80 21.42 -6.10
CA ASP A 156 14.23 21.13 -4.79
C ASP A 156 13.00 20.21 -4.87
N LEU A 157 12.18 20.36 -5.91
CA LEU A 157 11.04 19.47 -6.15
C LEU A 157 11.53 18.06 -6.50
N THR A 158 12.56 17.95 -7.34
CA THR A 158 13.17 16.65 -7.68
C THR A 158 13.78 15.98 -6.46
N ALA A 159 14.45 16.73 -5.58
CA ALA A 159 15.02 16.19 -4.35
C ALA A 159 13.94 15.60 -3.42
N LYS A 160 12.80 16.29 -3.26
CA LYS A 160 11.66 15.78 -2.49
C LYS A 160 11.06 14.51 -3.09
N LEU A 161 10.94 14.45 -4.42
CA LEU A 161 10.45 13.25 -5.10
C LEU A 161 11.40 12.07 -4.91
N GLU A 162 12.71 12.30 -5.00
CA GLU A 162 13.70 11.25 -4.75
C GLU A 162 13.68 10.74 -3.32
N GLU A 163 13.45 11.60 -2.34
CA GLU A 163 13.29 11.20 -0.94
C GLU A 163 12.11 10.24 -0.78
N VAL A 164 10.93 10.59 -1.31
CA VAL A 164 9.74 9.73 -1.30
C VAL A 164 10.01 8.39 -2.01
N ILE A 165 10.71 8.42 -3.15
CA ILE A 165 11.06 7.18 -3.87
C ILE A 165 12.02 6.32 -3.04
N LYS A 166 13.03 6.92 -2.40
CA LYS A 166 14.00 6.22 -1.54
C LYS A 166 13.29 5.60 -0.33
N GLU A 167 12.37 6.32 0.31
CA GLU A 167 11.54 5.79 1.40
C GLU A 167 10.71 4.59 0.94
N ARG A 168 9.97 4.70 -0.17
CA ARG A 168 9.14 3.61 -0.69
C ARG A 168 9.94 2.38 -1.09
N ILE A 169 11.12 2.57 -1.69
CA ILE A 169 12.03 1.46 -2.01
C ILE A 169 12.60 0.85 -0.73
N GLY A 170 12.95 1.67 0.25
CA GLY A 170 13.45 1.22 1.56
C GLY A 170 12.43 0.36 2.31
N GLU A 171 11.16 0.74 2.26
CA GLU A 171 10.05 -0.01 2.86
C GLU A 171 9.53 -1.15 1.96
N GLY A 172 9.95 -1.19 0.69
CA GLY A 172 9.47 -2.16 -0.30
C GLY A 172 7.98 -2.01 -0.65
N ARG A 173 7.41 -0.81 -0.51
CA ARG A 173 5.99 -0.52 -0.76
C ARG A 173 5.76 -0.11 -2.22
N PHE A 174 5.47 -1.10 -3.07
CA PHE A 174 5.14 -0.89 -4.48
C PHE A 174 3.64 -1.04 -4.72
N ASP A 175 3.09 -0.17 -5.57
CA ASP A 175 1.68 -0.20 -6.01
C ASP A 175 1.55 -0.89 -7.37
N GLU A 176 2.22 -2.03 -7.53
CA GLU A 176 2.09 -2.89 -8.71
C GLU A 176 0.86 -3.80 -8.58
N VAL A 177 0.18 -4.06 -9.70
CA VAL A 177 -0.94 -5.00 -9.73
C VAL A 177 -0.41 -6.43 -9.65
N ALA A 178 -0.83 -7.16 -8.62
CA ALA A 178 -0.48 -8.58 -8.48
C ALA A 178 -1.06 -9.42 -9.62
N SER A 179 -0.35 -10.48 -10.02
CA SER A 179 -0.85 -11.44 -11.02
C SER A 179 -2.20 -12.02 -10.58
N ALA A 180 -3.14 -12.16 -11.51
CA ALA A 180 -4.49 -12.69 -11.24
C ALA A 180 -4.46 -14.03 -10.48
N GLU A 181 -3.51 -14.93 -10.80
CA GLU A 181 -3.33 -16.20 -10.07
C GLU A 181 -3.00 -16.01 -8.58
N LEU A 182 -2.21 -14.99 -8.24
CA LEU A 182 -1.87 -14.67 -6.86
C LEU A 182 -3.06 -14.04 -6.14
N GLN A 183 -3.88 -13.28 -6.87
CA GLN A 183 -5.12 -12.73 -6.34
C GLN A 183 -6.13 -13.84 -6.03
N GLU A 184 -6.32 -14.78 -6.95
CA GLU A 184 -7.16 -15.97 -6.74
C GLU A 184 -6.66 -16.81 -5.55
N LYS A 185 -5.35 -17.11 -5.48
CA LYS A 185 -4.76 -17.83 -4.34
C LYS A 185 -4.88 -17.10 -2.99
N ALA A 186 -4.94 -15.78 -3.00
CA ALA A 186 -5.13 -14.98 -1.79
C ALA A 186 -6.59 -14.96 -1.32
N LEU A 187 -7.52 -15.12 -2.25
CA LEU A 187 -8.96 -15.17 -2.03
C LEU A 187 -9.48 -16.59 -1.77
N ASP A 188 -8.76 -17.60 -2.24
CA ASP A 188 -9.05 -19.00 -1.95
C ASP A 188 -9.03 -19.23 -0.44
N LYS A 189 -10.22 -19.56 0.08
CA LYS A 189 -10.37 -20.00 1.46
C LYS A 189 -9.56 -21.29 1.59
N PRO A 190 -8.79 -21.47 2.68
CA PRO A 190 -8.21 -22.77 2.95
C PRO A 190 -9.35 -23.78 2.90
N LYS A 191 -9.19 -24.85 2.11
CA LYS A 191 -10.10 -26.01 2.21
C LYS A 191 -10.20 -26.29 3.71
N PRO A 192 -11.42 -26.35 4.30
CA PRO A 192 -11.52 -26.71 5.70
C PRO A 192 -10.70 -27.98 5.85
N ALA A 193 -9.70 -27.93 6.74
CA ALA A 193 -9.02 -29.14 7.15
C ALA A 193 -10.13 -30.14 7.44
N VAL A 194 -10.07 -31.31 6.81
CA VAL A 194 -11.04 -32.39 7.00
C VAL A 194 -11.35 -32.40 8.48
N ASP A 195 -12.60 -32.02 8.81
CA ASP A 195 -13.03 -31.93 10.18
C ASP A 195 -13.02 -33.39 10.62
N ASP A 196 -11.91 -33.81 11.26
CA ASP A 196 -11.74 -35.13 11.84
C ASP A 196 -12.90 -35.26 12.81
N GLY A 197 -13.94 -35.94 12.34
CA GLY A 197 -15.29 -35.78 12.85
C GLY A 197 -15.31 -35.78 14.36
N ASP A 198 -15.76 -34.65 14.92
CA ASP A 198 -16.52 -34.64 16.16
C ASP A 198 -15.91 -35.52 17.26
N LEU A 199 -14.65 -35.26 17.66
CA LEU A 199 -13.97 -35.95 18.77
C LEU A 199 -14.71 -35.85 20.14
N GLY A 200 -15.87 -35.19 20.18
CA GLY A 200 -16.76 -35.08 21.34
C GLY A 200 -18.12 -35.77 21.20
N MET A 201 -18.47 -36.35 20.05
CA MET A 201 -19.74 -37.07 19.85
C MET A 201 -19.52 -38.58 19.80
N ALA A 202 -20.38 -39.33 20.48
CA ALA A 202 -20.34 -40.78 20.46
C ALA A 202 -20.46 -41.30 19.01
N PRO A 203 -19.67 -42.32 18.61
CA PRO A 203 -19.72 -42.86 17.26
C PRO A 203 -21.14 -43.30 16.94
N ARG A 204 -21.63 -42.81 15.81
CA ARG A 204 -23.04 -42.96 15.38
C ARG A 204 -23.34 -44.38 14.89
N ALA A 205 -22.30 -45.17 14.61
CA ALA A 205 -22.33 -46.57 14.23
C ALA A 205 -21.51 -47.41 15.24
N GLY A 206 -21.83 -48.68 15.39
CA GLY A 206 -21.04 -49.58 16.24
C GLY A 206 -19.75 -50.01 15.55
N LEU A 207 -18.68 -50.33 16.32
CA LEU A 207 -17.39 -50.77 15.79
C LEU A 207 -17.51 -51.93 14.78
N ALA A 208 -18.43 -52.87 15.02
CA ALA A 208 -18.68 -53.98 14.10
C ALA A 208 -19.20 -53.53 12.72
N GLU A 209 -20.03 -52.48 12.69
CA GLU A 209 -20.60 -51.92 11.47
C GLU A 209 -19.57 -51.08 10.69
N GLU A 210 -18.66 -50.40 11.39
CA GLU A 210 -17.51 -49.72 10.78
C GLU A 210 -16.56 -50.71 10.10
N TYR A 211 -16.24 -51.83 10.77
CA TYR A 211 -15.42 -52.90 10.19
C TYR A 211 -16.11 -53.59 9.02
N GLU A 212 -17.43 -53.82 9.09
CA GLU A 212 -18.19 -54.40 7.97
C GLU A 212 -18.17 -53.48 6.75
N ARG A 213 -18.35 -52.16 6.95
CA ARG A 213 -18.26 -51.16 5.88
C ARG A 213 -16.87 -51.05 5.28
N GLU A 214 -15.82 -51.08 6.09
CA GLU A 214 -14.43 -51.07 5.61
C GLU A 214 -14.11 -52.36 4.83
N TYR A 215 -14.55 -53.51 5.34
CA TYR A 215 -14.32 -54.81 4.70
C TYR A 215 -15.05 -54.96 3.37
N LEU A 216 -16.29 -54.47 3.28
CA LEU A 216 -17.07 -54.47 2.04
C LEU A 216 -16.68 -53.32 1.09
N GLY A 217 -15.94 -52.32 1.56
CA GLY A 217 -15.60 -51.11 0.80
C GLY A 217 -16.81 -50.26 0.41
N VAL A 218 -18.00 -50.54 0.96
CA VAL A 218 -19.24 -49.82 0.66
C VAL A 218 -19.35 -48.65 1.62
N GLN A 219 -18.70 -47.55 1.24
CA GLN A 219 -18.99 -46.24 1.83
C GLN A 219 -20.26 -45.72 1.15
N GLU A 220 -21.41 -45.77 1.83
CA GLU A 220 -22.58 -44.99 1.41
C GLU A 220 -22.30 -43.49 1.65
N SER A 221 -21.56 -42.87 0.74
CA SER A 221 -21.43 -41.41 0.72
C SER A 221 -22.75 -40.84 0.22
N LYS A 222 -23.62 -40.44 1.15
CA LYS A 222 -24.69 -39.51 0.80
C LYS A 222 -24.02 -38.29 0.17
N PRO A 223 -24.48 -37.81 -0.99
CA PRO A 223 -23.84 -36.68 -1.64
C PRO A 223 -23.82 -35.54 -0.63
N THR A 224 -22.64 -34.95 -0.46
CA THR A 224 -22.54 -33.75 0.36
C THR A 224 -23.50 -32.69 -0.21
N ARG A 225 -23.91 -31.73 0.62
CA ARG A 225 -24.79 -30.64 0.18
C ARG A 225 -24.25 -29.97 -1.10
N ASP A 226 -22.94 -29.89 -1.20
CA ASP A 226 -22.23 -29.28 -2.33
C ASP A 226 -22.35 -30.12 -3.61
N GLU A 227 -22.15 -31.44 -3.53
CA GLU A 227 -22.37 -32.36 -4.68
C GLU A 227 -23.81 -32.31 -5.20
N ALA A 228 -24.79 -32.19 -4.31
CA ALA A 228 -26.20 -32.07 -4.70
C ALA A 228 -26.48 -30.73 -5.41
N ILE A 229 -25.84 -29.64 -4.97
CA ILE A 229 -25.93 -28.33 -5.62
C ILE A 229 -25.25 -28.38 -6.99
N ASP A 230 -24.09 -29.02 -7.10
CA ASP A 230 -23.36 -29.17 -8.36
C ASP A 230 -24.16 -29.99 -9.39
N ALA A 231 -24.81 -31.06 -8.96
CA ALA A 231 -25.71 -31.85 -9.81
C ALA A 231 -26.91 -31.03 -10.30
N LEU A 232 -27.51 -30.22 -9.42
CA LEU A 232 -28.60 -29.30 -9.79
C LEU A 232 -28.13 -28.20 -10.75
N TRP A 233 -26.93 -27.66 -10.51
CA TRP A 233 -26.31 -26.66 -11.36
C TRP A 233 -26.02 -27.21 -12.75
N ALA A 234 -25.41 -28.40 -12.85
CA ALA A 234 -25.15 -29.07 -14.13
C ALA A 234 -26.44 -29.31 -14.93
N ARG A 235 -27.52 -29.70 -14.25
CA ARG A 235 -28.84 -29.87 -14.89
C ARG A 235 -29.44 -28.54 -15.35
N LEU A 236 -29.27 -27.48 -14.58
CA LEU A 236 -29.80 -26.15 -14.89
C LEU A 236 -29.02 -25.48 -16.02
N SER A 237 -27.69 -25.51 -15.98
CA SER A 237 -26.81 -24.95 -17.01
C SER A 237 -27.05 -25.63 -18.35
N GLY A 238 -27.14 -26.97 -18.40
CA GLY A 238 -27.46 -27.69 -19.63
C GLY A 238 -28.80 -27.30 -20.25
N LYS A 239 -29.83 -26.99 -19.43
CA LYS A 239 -31.12 -26.48 -19.93
C LYS A 239 -31.02 -25.04 -20.46
N LEU A 240 -30.25 -24.18 -19.80
CA LEU A 240 -30.04 -22.80 -20.23
C LEU A 240 -29.19 -22.71 -21.51
N ASP A 241 -28.18 -23.55 -21.63
CA ASP A 241 -27.36 -23.68 -22.84
C ASP A 241 -28.22 -24.14 -24.02
N ALA A 242 -29.10 -25.13 -23.82
CA ALA A 242 -30.03 -25.57 -24.86
C ALA A 242 -31.03 -24.45 -25.27
N LEU A 243 -31.55 -23.68 -24.31
CA LEU A 243 -32.48 -22.58 -24.59
C LEU A 243 -31.81 -21.42 -25.34
N SER A 244 -30.53 -21.17 -25.06
CA SER A 244 -29.72 -20.12 -25.71
C SER A 244 -29.08 -20.58 -27.02
N HIS A 245 -29.47 -21.74 -27.57
CA HIS A 245 -28.89 -22.33 -28.78
C HIS A 245 -27.36 -22.49 -28.69
N PHE A 246 -26.85 -22.79 -27.50
CA PHE A 246 -25.42 -22.96 -27.20
C PHE A 246 -24.55 -21.71 -27.52
N HIS A 247 -25.14 -20.52 -27.50
CA HIS A 247 -24.40 -19.25 -27.57
C HIS A 247 -23.99 -18.77 -26.17
N THR A 248 -23.29 -19.62 -25.42
CA THR A 248 -22.81 -19.30 -24.07
C THR A 248 -21.28 -19.22 -24.02
N ALA A 249 -20.78 -18.47 -23.05
CA ALA A 249 -19.35 -18.46 -22.77
C ALA A 249 -18.94 -19.85 -22.26
N PRO A 250 -17.85 -20.44 -22.77
CA PRO A 250 -17.41 -21.76 -22.33
C PRO A 250 -17.12 -21.75 -20.83
N GLN A 251 -17.40 -22.88 -20.18
CA GLN A 251 -17.09 -23.05 -18.77
C GLN A 251 -15.58 -22.87 -18.52
N LYS A 252 -15.23 -22.32 -17.36
CA LYS A 252 -13.83 -22.17 -16.96
C LYS A 252 -13.18 -23.57 -16.91
N PRO A 253 -11.97 -23.75 -17.45
CA PRO A 253 -11.31 -25.04 -17.42
C PRO A 253 -11.02 -25.44 -15.96
N SER A 254 -11.69 -26.49 -15.47
CA SER A 254 -11.31 -27.15 -14.22
C SER A 254 -10.24 -28.21 -14.51
N LEU A 255 -9.25 -28.28 -13.64
CA LEU A 255 -8.26 -29.37 -13.66
C LEU A 255 -8.82 -30.53 -12.84
N ASP A 256 -9.51 -31.45 -13.49
CA ASP A 256 -9.95 -32.71 -12.88
C ASP A 256 -8.77 -33.67 -12.81
N LEU A 257 -7.90 -33.46 -11.82
CA LEU A 257 -6.67 -34.25 -11.62
C LEU A 257 -6.98 -35.74 -11.46
N GLU A 258 -8.13 -36.09 -10.87
CA GLU A 258 -8.56 -37.47 -10.72
C GLU A 258 -8.95 -38.13 -12.04
N ALA A 259 -9.63 -37.39 -12.93
CA ALA A 259 -9.99 -37.91 -14.24
C ALA A 259 -8.72 -38.12 -15.08
N ALA A 260 -7.79 -37.16 -15.05
CA ALA A 260 -6.50 -37.28 -15.73
C ALA A 260 -5.66 -38.46 -15.20
N ALA A 261 -5.65 -38.70 -13.88
CA ALA A 261 -4.95 -39.83 -13.27
C ALA A 261 -5.57 -41.19 -13.66
N LYS A 262 -6.90 -41.28 -13.72
CA LYS A 262 -7.60 -42.52 -14.12
C LYS A 262 -7.33 -42.88 -15.58
N ILE A 263 -7.14 -41.91 -16.47
CA ILE A 263 -6.91 -42.13 -17.91
C ILE A 263 -5.48 -42.62 -18.20
N ALA A 264 -4.52 -42.34 -17.33
CA ALA A 264 -3.09 -42.54 -17.61
C ALA A 264 -2.64 -44.01 -17.76
N ASP A 265 -3.27 -44.95 -17.05
CA ASP A 265 -2.84 -46.37 -17.01
C ASP A 265 -3.77 -47.31 -17.81
N ILE A 266 -4.69 -46.76 -18.60
CA ILE A 266 -5.64 -47.54 -19.41
C ILE A 266 -4.99 -47.85 -20.78
N PRO A 267 -5.14 -49.06 -21.34
CA PRO A 267 -4.68 -49.35 -22.70
C PRO A 267 -5.57 -48.65 -23.74
N ALA A 268 -5.01 -48.27 -24.90
CA ALA A 268 -5.77 -47.51 -25.90
C ALA A 268 -7.05 -48.18 -26.38
N VAL A 269 -7.01 -49.49 -26.51
CA VAL A 269 -8.15 -50.32 -26.90
C VAL A 269 -9.33 -50.17 -25.95
N SER A 270 -9.11 -49.88 -24.66
CA SER A 270 -10.20 -49.73 -23.69
C SER A 270 -10.90 -48.37 -23.75
N LEU A 271 -10.29 -47.35 -24.36
CA LEU A 271 -10.96 -46.08 -24.64
C LEU A 271 -11.65 -46.07 -26.02
N GLU A 272 -11.35 -47.05 -26.87
CA GLU A 272 -11.99 -47.17 -28.18
C GLU A 272 -13.46 -47.59 -28.06
N GLU A 273 -14.26 -47.20 -29.05
CA GLU A 273 -15.62 -47.67 -29.19
C GLU A 273 -15.64 -49.20 -29.38
N THR A 274 -16.68 -49.87 -28.89
CA THR A 274 -16.84 -51.32 -29.01
C THR A 274 -17.11 -51.74 -30.46
N THR A 275 -16.06 -51.74 -31.26
CA THR A 275 -16.05 -52.18 -32.64
C THR A 275 -15.24 -53.47 -32.76
N PRO A 276 -15.53 -54.34 -33.73
CA PRO A 276 -14.85 -55.62 -33.86
C PRO A 276 -13.38 -55.51 -34.29
N LEU A 277 -12.91 -54.31 -34.67
CA LEU A 277 -11.55 -54.06 -35.12
C LEU A 277 -10.92 -53.00 -34.22
N ALA A 278 -9.83 -53.37 -33.53
CA ALA A 278 -9.03 -52.41 -32.78
C ALA A 278 -8.16 -51.59 -33.74
N VAL A 279 -8.13 -50.28 -33.56
CA VAL A 279 -7.37 -49.37 -34.44
C VAL A 279 -6.01 -49.04 -33.83
N ALA A 280 -5.94 -48.79 -32.52
CA ALA A 280 -4.71 -48.51 -31.80
C ALA A 280 -4.20 -49.73 -31.03
N ALA A 281 -2.92 -50.06 -31.23
CA ALA A 281 -2.22 -51.12 -30.52
C ALA A 281 -1.23 -50.60 -29.46
N THR A 282 -1.16 -49.29 -29.26
CA THR A 282 -0.19 -48.63 -28.36
C THR A 282 -0.84 -48.25 -27.04
N ASP A 283 -0.08 -48.27 -25.95
CA ASP A 283 -0.53 -47.73 -24.66
C ASP A 283 -0.72 -46.21 -24.73
N HIS A 284 -1.58 -45.65 -23.87
CA HIS A 284 -1.80 -44.20 -23.80
C HIS A 284 -0.62 -43.42 -23.25
N ARG A 285 0.20 -44.04 -22.41
CA ARG A 285 1.29 -43.38 -21.69
C ARG A 285 2.48 -43.11 -22.60
N ALA A 286 2.97 -41.89 -22.58
CA ALA A 286 4.16 -41.55 -23.35
C ALA A 286 5.41 -42.23 -22.77
N PRO A 287 6.43 -42.59 -23.57
CA PRO A 287 7.69 -43.13 -23.06
C PRO A 287 8.39 -42.24 -22.03
N GLU A 288 8.17 -40.92 -22.09
CA GLU A 288 8.70 -39.95 -21.11
C GLU A 288 7.96 -39.98 -19.77
N GLU A 289 6.69 -40.37 -19.76
CA GLU A 289 5.89 -40.55 -18.54
C GLU A 289 6.19 -41.90 -17.89
N VAL A 290 6.38 -42.96 -18.69
CA VAL A 290 6.87 -44.27 -18.19
C VAL A 290 8.29 -44.13 -17.65
N HIS A 291 9.15 -43.42 -18.39
CA HIS A 291 10.53 -43.17 -17.99
C HIS A 291 10.89 -41.69 -18.15
N ALA A 292 10.81 -40.98 -17.02
CA ALA A 292 11.21 -39.58 -16.94
C ALA A 292 12.70 -39.40 -17.28
N LYS A 293 13.00 -39.01 -18.52
CA LYS A 293 14.36 -38.61 -18.90
C LYS A 293 14.67 -37.28 -18.23
N LYS A 294 15.71 -37.27 -17.39
CA LYS A 294 16.24 -36.02 -16.84
C LYS A 294 16.71 -35.14 -18.01
N ARG A 295 16.28 -33.87 -18.05
CA ARG A 295 16.65 -32.93 -19.13
C ARG A 295 18.03 -32.32 -18.91
N GLY A 296 18.73 -31.99 -19.99
CA GLY A 296 20.03 -31.28 -19.97
C GLY A 296 21.18 -32.15 -19.47
N LYS A 297 22.20 -31.57 -18.80
CA LYS A 297 23.39 -32.28 -18.29
C LYS A 297 23.06 -33.44 -17.32
N ALA A 298 21.83 -33.51 -16.82
CA ALA A 298 21.34 -34.60 -15.99
C ALA A 298 20.85 -35.83 -16.79
N SER A 299 20.71 -35.72 -18.13
CA SER A 299 20.36 -36.85 -19.01
C SER A 299 21.50 -37.86 -19.13
N THR A 300 22.75 -37.37 -19.12
CA THR A 300 23.93 -38.21 -19.06
C THR A 300 24.14 -38.67 -17.62
N LEU A 301 23.96 -39.96 -17.38
CA LEU A 301 24.34 -40.59 -16.11
C LEU A 301 25.87 -40.48 -15.99
N ARG A 302 26.33 -39.51 -15.20
CA ARG A 302 27.73 -39.38 -14.80
C ARG A 302 27.84 -39.63 -13.30
N ALA A 303 28.79 -40.45 -12.91
CA ALA A 303 29.11 -40.62 -11.50
C ALA A 303 29.73 -39.33 -10.95
N SER A 304 29.57 -39.08 -9.65
CA SER A 304 30.22 -37.93 -9.00
C SER A 304 31.74 -38.00 -9.14
N ASP A 305 32.30 -39.21 -9.18
CA ASP A 305 33.74 -39.49 -9.14
C ASP A 305 34.44 -39.17 -10.46
N GLU A 306 33.71 -39.26 -11.57
CA GLU A 306 34.19 -38.90 -12.91
C GLU A 306 34.12 -37.38 -13.17
N ALA A 307 33.39 -36.64 -12.34
CA ALA A 307 33.22 -35.20 -12.51
C ALA A 307 34.44 -34.42 -12.02
N THR A 308 34.96 -33.54 -12.87
CA THR A 308 36.08 -32.66 -12.51
C THR A 308 35.70 -31.72 -11.37
N THR A 309 36.70 -31.19 -10.65
CA THR A 309 36.48 -30.23 -9.55
C THR A 309 35.72 -28.97 -10.01
N GLN A 310 35.99 -28.50 -11.24
CA GLN A 310 35.29 -27.37 -11.84
C GLN A 310 33.81 -27.69 -12.12
N GLU A 311 33.51 -28.87 -12.67
CA GLU A 311 32.14 -29.32 -12.92
C GLU A 311 31.36 -29.53 -11.61
N ARG A 312 31.99 -30.10 -10.57
CA ARG A 312 31.40 -30.22 -9.22
C ARG A 312 31.08 -28.84 -8.62
N ARG A 313 31.95 -27.84 -8.82
CA ARG A 313 31.69 -26.45 -8.37
C ARG A 313 30.54 -25.82 -9.15
N ALA A 314 30.51 -25.99 -10.47
CA ALA A 314 29.46 -25.44 -11.34
C ALA A 314 28.08 -26.02 -11.01
N THR A 315 27.97 -27.34 -10.83
CA THR A 315 26.71 -28.03 -10.47
C THR A 315 26.20 -27.59 -9.10
N ARG A 316 27.08 -27.50 -8.08
CA ARG A 316 26.72 -26.97 -6.76
C ARG A 316 26.23 -25.53 -6.84
N ALA A 317 26.91 -24.68 -7.61
CA ALA A 317 26.51 -23.29 -7.80
C ALA A 317 25.16 -23.18 -8.53
N ALA A 318 24.92 -23.98 -9.57
CA ALA A 318 23.64 -24.05 -10.28
C ALA A 318 22.50 -24.48 -9.35
N LYS A 319 22.69 -25.56 -8.56
CA LYS A 319 21.71 -26.02 -7.57
C LYS A 319 21.41 -24.95 -6.51
N LYS A 320 22.45 -24.26 -6.02
CA LYS A 320 22.30 -23.15 -5.06
C LYS A 320 21.51 -21.99 -5.68
N ARG A 321 21.80 -21.61 -6.94
CA ARG A 321 21.07 -20.55 -7.67
C ARG A 321 19.61 -20.92 -7.87
N ALA A 322 19.31 -22.12 -8.36
CA ALA A 322 17.94 -22.59 -8.58
C ALA A 322 17.14 -22.62 -7.26
N ARG A 323 17.72 -23.16 -6.19
CA ARG A 323 17.06 -23.18 -4.86
C ARG A 323 16.81 -21.77 -4.32
N ASN A 324 17.79 -20.88 -4.45
CA ASN A 324 17.64 -19.50 -4.00
C ASN A 324 16.59 -18.74 -4.83
N ALA A 325 16.51 -18.99 -6.14
CA ALA A 325 15.49 -18.42 -7.02
C ALA A 325 14.09 -18.92 -6.65
N LYS A 326 13.89 -20.24 -6.44
CA LYS A 326 12.60 -20.79 -5.97
C LYS A 326 12.22 -20.15 -4.62
N ARG A 327 13.14 -20.09 -3.66
CA ARG A 327 12.88 -19.51 -2.34
C ARG A 327 12.55 -18.02 -2.41
N LYS A 328 13.24 -17.27 -3.28
CA LYS A 328 12.97 -15.84 -3.48
C LYS A 328 11.57 -15.63 -4.07
N ARG A 329 11.22 -16.35 -5.14
CA ARG A 329 9.88 -16.31 -5.76
C ARG A 329 8.79 -16.60 -4.73
N LEU A 330 8.89 -17.73 -4.02
CA LEU A 330 7.91 -18.08 -2.98
C LEU A 330 7.81 -17.03 -1.88
N ALA A 331 8.93 -16.43 -1.46
CA ALA A 331 8.91 -15.39 -0.43
C ALA A 331 8.28 -14.08 -0.95
N ASP A 332 8.50 -13.74 -2.22
CA ASP A 332 7.92 -12.56 -2.84
C ASP A 332 6.41 -12.77 -3.09
N ASP A 333 6.00 -13.93 -3.59
CA ASP A 333 4.60 -14.34 -3.73
C ASP A 333 3.87 -14.32 -2.37
N ALA A 334 4.51 -14.84 -1.31
CA ALA A 334 3.96 -14.84 0.04
C ALA A 334 3.73 -13.42 0.61
N LYS A 335 4.64 -12.48 0.32
CA LYS A 335 4.46 -11.07 0.72
C LYS A 335 3.28 -10.42 0.00
N ILE A 336 3.11 -10.73 -1.29
CA ILE A 336 2.00 -10.22 -2.10
C ILE A 336 0.67 -10.76 -1.56
N VAL A 337 0.59 -12.08 -1.31
CA VAL A 337 -0.60 -12.71 -0.72
C VAL A 337 -0.91 -12.13 0.66
N ALA A 338 0.10 -11.91 1.51
CA ALA A 338 -0.08 -11.30 2.83
C ALA A 338 -0.57 -9.85 2.75
N ARG A 339 -0.14 -9.08 1.73
CA ARG A 339 -0.67 -7.73 1.47
C ARG A 339 -2.12 -7.76 0.99
N LEU A 340 -2.47 -8.72 0.13
CA LEU A 340 -3.84 -8.87 -0.37
C LEU A 340 -4.82 -9.34 0.70
N ASN A 341 -4.37 -10.22 1.60
CA ASN A 341 -5.20 -10.79 2.66
C ASN A 341 -4.48 -10.64 4.02
N PRO A 342 -4.63 -9.50 4.71
CA PRO A 342 -3.95 -9.25 5.99
C PRO A 342 -4.45 -10.16 7.12
N SER A 343 -5.67 -10.70 7.03
CA SER A 343 -6.15 -11.73 7.96
C SER A 343 -5.41 -13.06 7.81
N ARG A 344 -4.83 -13.34 6.63
CA ARG A 344 -4.05 -14.56 6.35
C ARG A 344 -2.58 -14.41 6.75
N SER A 345 -2.06 -13.20 7.01
CA SER A 345 -0.65 -12.97 7.34
C SER A 345 -0.26 -13.34 8.78
N LEU A 346 -1.24 -13.54 9.68
CA LEU A 346 -1.00 -14.01 11.05
C LEU A 346 -0.84 -15.53 11.13
N LEU A 347 -1.35 -16.26 10.14
CA LEU A 347 -1.04 -17.67 9.94
C LEU A 347 0.27 -17.72 9.16
N ARG A 348 1.37 -17.98 9.88
CA ARG A 348 2.67 -18.26 9.29
C ARG A 348 2.47 -19.16 8.08
N TYR A 349 2.96 -18.75 6.92
CA TYR A 349 3.04 -19.60 5.73
C TYR A 349 3.58 -20.96 6.18
N ASP A 350 2.69 -21.95 6.19
CA ASP A 350 3.03 -23.31 6.54
C ASP A 350 3.93 -23.82 5.43
N LYS A 351 5.23 -23.69 5.68
CA LYS A 351 6.33 -24.33 4.97
C LYS A 351 6.19 -25.87 4.94
N LYS A 352 5.09 -26.41 5.46
CA LYS A 352 4.79 -27.84 5.60
C LYS A 352 4.13 -28.44 4.37
N GLU A 353 3.47 -27.66 3.50
CA GLU A 353 2.75 -28.26 2.36
C GLU A 353 3.66 -28.73 1.21
N ASP A 354 4.93 -28.30 1.19
CA ASP A 354 5.91 -28.65 0.14
C ASP A 354 6.91 -29.75 0.58
N GLU A 355 6.82 -30.28 1.80
CA GLU A 355 7.71 -31.34 2.31
C GLU A 355 6.99 -32.71 2.22
N PRO A 356 7.56 -33.73 1.55
CA PRO A 356 6.99 -35.07 1.59
C PRO A 356 7.01 -35.57 3.04
N SER A 357 5.86 -36.05 3.50
CA SER A 357 5.60 -36.54 4.86
C SER A 357 6.70 -37.50 5.32
N LYS A 358 7.62 -36.98 6.14
CA LYS A 358 8.49 -37.83 6.96
C LYS A 358 7.69 -38.24 8.17
N ASN A 359 7.37 -39.52 8.24
CA ASN A 359 6.77 -40.18 9.40
C ASN A 359 7.52 -39.76 10.68
N LEU A 360 6.90 -38.87 11.45
CA LEU A 360 7.36 -38.47 12.77
C LEU A 360 6.65 -39.38 13.77
N ARG A 361 7.42 -40.27 14.40
CA ARG A 361 6.99 -40.93 15.64
C ARG A 361 6.84 -39.85 16.71
N PRO A 362 5.82 -39.90 17.59
CA PRO A 362 5.68 -38.92 18.65
C PRO A 362 6.78 -39.15 19.70
N ASP A 363 7.65 -38.15 19.85
CA ASP A 363 8.76 -38.16 20.81
C ASP A 363 8.24 -38.00 22.25
N ALA A 364 8.77 -38.82 23.15
CA ALA A 364 8.68 -38.62 24.59
C ALA A 364 9.51 -37.38 25.00
N GLU A 365 8.92 -36.54 25.84
CA GLU A 365 9.44 -35.24 26.25
C GLU A 365 10.82 -35.33 26.93
N LEU A 366 11.80 -34.57 26.42
CA LEU A 366 13.08 -34.31 27.08
C LEU A 366 13.36 -32.80 27.16
N PRO A 367 14.01 -32.31 28.24
CA PRO A 367 14.07 -30.90 28.61
C PRO A 367 15.04 -30.05 27.76
N PRO A 368 14.87 -28.71 27.75
CA PRO A 368 15.49 -27.84 26.76
C PRO A 368 16.91 -27.40 27.14
N SER A 369 17.94 -27.95 26.49
CA SER A 369 19.26 -27.31 26.45
C SER A 369 20.14 -27.76 25.29
N SER A 370 20.54 -26.78 24.47
CA SER A 370 21.56 -26.79 23.42
C SER A 370 21.23 -27.56 22.12
N LYS A 371 21.29 -26.81 21.01
CA LYS A 371 21.10 -27.30 19.64
C LYS A 371 22.25 -28.23 19.24
N LYS A 372 22.16 -29.51 19.59
CA LYS A 372 23.05 -30.55 19.07
C LYS A 372 22.19 -31.58 18.33
N SER A 373 22.62 -31.98 17.13
CA SER A 373 21.96 -33.05 16.37
C SER A 373 21.97 -34.37 17.17
N ALA A 374 20.99 -35.24 16.94
CA ALA A 374 20.88 -36.53 17.65
C ALA A 374 22.18 -37.35 17.58
N SER A 375 22.90 -37.31 16.45
CA SER A 375 24.20 -37.97 16.30
C SER A 375 25.30 -37.35 17.16
N THR A 376 25.37 -36.01 17.24
CA THR A 376 26.35 -35.35 18.12
C THR A 376 26.12 -35.66 19.59
N HIS A 377 24.86 -35.78 20.03
CA HIS A 377 24.54 -36.13 21.41
C HIS A 377 24.96 -37.56 21.77
N LEU A 378 24.79 -38.49 20.82
CA LEU A 378 25.18 -39.90 20.98
C LEU A 378 26.71 -40.05 21.04
N PHE A 379 27.44 -39.33 20.17
CA PHE A 379 28.90 -39.33 20.23
C PHE A 379 29.43 -38.67 21.51
N GLU A 380 28.79 -37.62 22.00
CA GLU A 380 29.19 -36.97 23.25
C GLU A 380 28.99 -37.91 24.45
N GLN A 381 27.84 -38.60 24.51
CA GLN A 381 27.59 -39.66 25.49
C GLN A 381 28.64 -40.79 25.42
N LEU A 382 28.97 -41.25 24.22
CA LEU A 382 29.97 -42.31 24.04
C LEU A 382 31.38 -41.86 24.45
N THR A 383 31.73 -40.60 24.18
CA THR A 383 33.01 -40.03 24.62
C THR A 383 33.05 -39.79 26.12
N GLU A 384 31.94 -39.42 26.75
CA GLU A 384 31.82 -39.31 28.20
C GLU A 384 31.89 -40.67 28.88
N GLU A 385 31.27 -41.71 28.30
CA GLU A 385 31.34 -43.08 28.79
C GLU A 385 32.76 -43.63 28.66
N ALA A 386 33.42 -43.42 27.52
CA ALA A 386 34.83 -43.77 27.34
C ALA A 386 35.74 -43.02 28.34
N ARG A 387 35.46 -41.74 28.63
CA ARG A 387 36.18 -40.97 29.65
C ARG A 387 35.92 -41.50 31.06
N ARG A 388 34.68 -41.88 31.40
CA ARG A 388 34.36 -42.51 32.69
C ARG A 388 35.09 -43.84 32.88
N VAL A 389 35.18 -44.64 31.82
CA VAL A 389 35.95 -45.90 31.82
C VAL A 389 37.45 -45.65 31.99
N VAL A 390 38.00 -44.59 31.38
CA VAL A 390 39.42 -44.22 31.51
C VAL A 390 39.73 -43.57 32.87
N HIS A 391 38.80 -42.84 33.47
CA HIS A 391 38.98 -42.16 34.77
C HIS A 391 38.59 -43.01 35.99
N GLY A 392 38.12 -44.24 35.79
CA GLY A 392 38.04 -45.25 36.86
C GLY A 392 36.85 -45.12 37.83
N ASP A 393 35.78 -44.41 37.47
CA ASP A 393 34.55 -44.35 38.28
C ASP A 393 33.61 -45.50 37.91
N ALA A 394 34.03 -46.74 38.19
CA ALA A 394 33.19 -47.92 38.14
C ALA A 394 32.47 -48.10 39.49
N ALA A 395 31.39 -47.36 39.71
CA ALA A 395 30.42 -47.71 40.76
C ALA A 395 29.57 -48.88 40.26
N ALA A 396 29.81 -50.06 40.81
CA ALA A 396 29.05 -51.27 40.57
C ALA A 396 27.57 -51.08 40.95
N VAL A 397 26.66 -51.26 40.00
CA VAL A 397 25.24 -51.51 40.29
C VAL A 397 25.03 -53.01 40.26
N VAL A 398 24.90 -53.59 41.44
CA VAL A 398 24.57 -55.00 41.69
C VAL A 398 23.06 -55.21 41.44
N PRO A 399 22.64 -56.23 40.69
CA PRO A 399 21.23 -56.62 40.63
C PRO A 399 20.87 -57.47 41.86
N GLY A 400 19.94 -56.98 42.69
CA GLY A 400 19.37 -57.72 43.82
C GLY A 400 18.03 -58.34 43.46
N ASP A 401 17.93 -59.65 43.69
CA ASP A 401 16.75 -60.50 43.51
C ASP A 401 15.55 -60.08 44.37
N ASP A 402 14.33 -60.20 43.81
CA ASP A 402 13.16 -60.62 44.59
C ASP A 402 12.17 -61.40 43.69
N VAL A 403 12.24 -62.72 43.81
CA VAL A 403 11.23 -63.67 43.32
C VAL A 403 10.22 -63.91 44.44
N ARG A 404 8.95 -63.54 44.22
CA ARG A 404 7.81 -64.16 44.92
C ARG A 404 6.58 -64.32 44.02
N SER A 405 6.43 -65.56 43.58
CA SER A 405 5.22 -66.31 43.22
C SER A 405 3.84 -65.61 43.36
N SER A 406 3.07 -65.61 42.27
CA SER A 406 1.69 -66.14 42.33
C SER A 406 1.32 -66.84 41.01
N THR A 407 1.13 -68.15 41.10
CA THR A 407 0.56 -69.00 40.06
C THR A 407 -0.96 -68.89 40.02
N LYS A 408 -1.56 -68.72 38.83
CA LYS A 408 -2.80 -69.45 38.50
C LYS A 408 -2.88 -69.82 37.02
N ARG A 409 -2.92 -71.13 36.81
CA ARG A 409 -2.94 -71.88 35.54
C ARG A 409 -4.28 -71.70 34.82
N ARG A 410 -4.28 -71.86 33.48
CA ARG A 410 -4.92 -72.95 32.70
C ARG A 410 -4.92 -72.59 31.20
N ARG A 411 -4.29 -73.42 30.35
CA ARG A 411 -4.92 -74.33 29.35
C ARG A 411 -5.72 -73.57 28.28
N GLY A 412 -5.52 -73.69 26.98
CA GLY A 412 -4.76 -74.62 26.14
C GLY A 412 -5.34 -74.57 24.71
N ALA A 413 -4.69 -75.27 23.77
CA ALA A 413 -5.00 -75.43 22.33
C ALA A 413 -4.69 -74.20 21.44
N GLY A 414 -3.93 -74.27 20.35
CA GLY A 414 -3.38 -75.38 19.60
C GLY A 414 -3.72 -75.21 18.10
N ALA A 415 -2.76 -74.75 17.30
CA ALA A 415 -2.58 -74.97 15.84
C ALA A 415 -1.40 -74.09 15.40
N ALA A 416 -0.17 -74.59 15.19
CA ALA A 416 0.32 -75.49 14.14
C ALA A 416 0.32 -74.88 12.72
N ALA A 417 1.54 -74.59 12.24
CA ALA A 417 2.02 -74.58 10.84
C ALA A 417 1.39 -73.53 9.89
N ALA A 418 2.10 -72.92 8.94
CA ALA A 418 3.16 -73.49 8.13
C ALA A 418 4.19 -72.45 7.63
N LEU A 419 5.38 -72.99 7.44
CA LEU A 419 6.53 -72.49 6.72
C LEU A 419 6.30 -72.61 5.20
N LYS A 420 7.00 -71.76 4.43
CA LYS A 420 7.33 -71.84 2.97
C LYS A 420 6.14 -71.53 2.03
N LEU A 421 6.26 -70.67 1.01
CA LEU A 421 7.37 -70.34 0.11
C LEU A 421 7.47 -68.83 -0.14
#